data_AF-A0A351SPI6-F1
#
_entry.id   AF-A0A351SPI6-F1
#
_cell.length_a   1.000
_cell.length_b   1.000
_cell.length_c   1.000
_cell.angle_alpha   90.00
_cell.angle_beta   90.00
_cell.angle_gamma   90.00
#
_symmetry.space_group_name_H-M   'P 1'
#
loop_
_entity.id
_entity.type
_entity.pdbx_description
1 polymer ?
#
loop_
_entity_poly.entity_id
_entity_poly.type
_entity_poly.pdbx_seq_one_letter_code
_entity_poly.pdbx_strand_id
1 'polypeptide(L)'
;MFTTDTKMNAKLLKIPLWLLSVDDIALLLSARTSAQILVIEKTLRFVNIFARETDDARAYKNSVIASALLEILSSGRGPARIRDQVLAILARYNTEDLNAETKIVQPGYTRTLRQCINIDASGKMHSIELVEAKLQEFVIDDINLSMPDGSYKYTLNDLLDSLDFALIDEGVWKSEETYDSVNFLKIRLQNLIKSDAAKYFDLDYVDTEGFINGLFKNDDGTQANIVNFNISFIDDRLAKTITKIYSKLIFDYSKSLDERASIPTNIILEEAHRYVQNDEDVDVIGYNIFERICKEGRKYGVLLGFISQRPLELSETCISQSSNYLIFKMTHVRDLEFIRGSVPYVTNEMVERIQSLAPGTLLAFGKSFNMPISVDLKMPEPSPSSESARVFEAWYK
;
A
#
# COMPACT_ATOMS: atom_id res chain seq x y z
N MET A 1 18.61 12.84 6.03
CA MET A 1 17.64 13.16 4.95
C MET A 1 17.44 11.91 4.12
N PHE A 2 16.20 11.51 3.88
CA PHE A 2 15.83 10.41 2.99
C PHE A 2 15.42 10.95 1.62
N THR A 3 15.65 10.21 0.55
CA THR A 3 15.26 10.60 -0.81
C THR A 3 14.55 9.46 -1.55
N THR A 4 13.70 9.80 -2.52
CA THR A 4 13.15 8.87 -3.52
C THR A 4 13.94 8.86 -4.83
N ASP A 5 15.01 9.66 -4.96
CA ASP A 5 15.89 9.55 -6.11
C ASP A 5 16.72 8.25 -6.05
N THR A 6 16.38 7.27 -6.88
CA THR A 6 17.06 5.97 -6.94
C THR A 6 18.42 6.01 -7.62
N LYS A 7 18.83 7.16 -8.17
CA LYS A 7 20.11 7.39 -8.84
C LYS A 7 21.05 8.24 -8.00
N MET A 8 20.55 8.93 -6.99
CA MET A 8 21.36 9.78 -6.10
C MET A 8 22.12 8.93 -5.08
N ASN A 9 23.38 9.28 -4.84
CA ASN A 9 24.15 8.68 -3.75
C ASN A 9 23.79 9.33 -2.41
N ALA A 10 22.57 9.07 -1.94
CA ALA A 10 22.01 9.55 -0.67
C ALA A 10 21.20 8.42 -0.01
N LYS A 11 20.79 8.64 1.25
CA LYS A 11 20.00 7.66 2.01
C LYS A 11 18.64 7.46 1.34
N LEU A 12 18.46 6.36 0.63
CA LEU A 12 17.22 6.04 -0.05
C LEU A 12 16.12 5.76 0.98
N LEU A 13 14.91 6.23 0.71
CA LEU A 13 13.71 5.87 1.47
C LEU A 13 13.46 4.36 1.35
N LYS A 14 13.16 3.70 2.49
CA LYS A 14 12.89 2.26 2.55
C LYS A 14 11.54 1.95 3.20
N ILE A 15 10.88 0.88 2.79
CA ILE A 15 9.57 0.45 3.32
C ILE A 15 9.63 -1.05 3.62
N PRO A 16 9.61 -1.46 4.90
CA PRO A 16 9.58 -2.87 5.31
C PRO A 16 8.24 -3.49 4.89
N LEU A 17 8.28 -4.28 3.81
CA LEU A 17 7.07 -4.87 3.21
C LEU A 17 6.28 -5.73 4.21
N TRP A 18 6.97 -6.42 5.12
CA TRP A 18 6.38 -7.27 6.16
C TRP A 18 5.71 -6.53 7.32
N LEU A 19 5.84 -5.21 7.39
CA LEU A 19 5.12 -4.37 8.35
C LEU A 19 3.86 -3.73 7.75
N LEU A 20 3.59 -3.97 6.46
CA LEU A 20 2.44 -3.41 5.77
C LEU A 20 1.18 -4.24 6.02
N SER A 21 0.07 -3.58 6.35
CA SER A 21 -1.22 -4.23 6.51
C SER A 21 -1.96 -4.40 5.17
N VAL A 22 -3.13 -5.04 5.20
CA VAL A 22 -4.04 -5.16 4.05
C VAL A 22 -4.27 -3.79 3.39
N ASP A 23 -4.62 -2.79 4.20
CA ASP A 23 -4.86 -1.40 3.77
C ASP A 23 -3.66 -0.80 3.02
N ASP A 24 -2.44 -1.02 3.53
CA ASP A 24 -1.21 -0.47 2.94
C ASP A 24 -0.94 -1.10 1.56
N ILE A 25 -1.13 -2.42 1.44
CA ILE A 25 -1.01 -3.13 0.17
C ILE A 25 -2.13 -2.73 -0.79
N ALA A 26 -3.35 -2.50 -0.29
CA ALA A 26 -4.47 -1.99 -1.08
C ALA A 26 -4.16 -0.60 -1.66
N LEU A 27 -3.59 0.31 -0.86
CA LEU A 27 -3.13 1.62 -1.35
C LEU A 27 -2.00 1.47 -2.38
N LEU A 28 -1.02 0.61 -2.12
CA LEU A 28 0.11 0.35 -3.02
C LEU A 28 -0.34 -0.19 -4.38
N LEU A 29 -1.33 -1.08 -4.38
CA LEU A 29 -1.90 -1.68 -5.59
C LEU A 29 -3.12 -0.91 -6.12
N SER A 30 -3.47 0.23 -5.52
CA SER A 30 -4.62 1.07 -5.88
C SER A 30 -5.94 0.30 -6.00
N ALA A 31 -6.22 -0.57 -5.03
CA ALA A 31 -7.46 -1.34 -4.98
C ALA A 31 -8.69 -0.43 -4.98
N ARG A 32 -9.79 -0.91 -5.56
CA ARG A 32 -11.04 -0.14 -5.80
C ARG A 32 -12.30 -0.85 -5.32
N THR A 33 -12.22 -2.13 -4.96
CA THR A 33 -13.40 -2.93 -4.61
C THR A 33 -13.11 -3.79 -3.39
N SER A 34 -14.15 -4.11 -2.62
CA SER A 34 -14.02 -5.01 -1.47
C SER A 34 -13.56 -6.43 -1.86
N ALA A 35 -13.89 -6.88 -3.08
CA ALA A 35 -13.39 -8.15 -3.62
C ALA A 35 -11.86 -8.14 -3.79
N GLN A 36 -11.29 -7.02 -4.23
CA GLN A 36 -9.83 -6.85 -4.30
C GLN A 36 -9.19 -6.84 -2.91
N ILE A 37 -9.85 -6.26 -1.91
CA ILE A 37 -9.39 -6.29 -0.51
C ILE A 37 -9.34 -7.72 0.02
N LEU A 38 -10.37 -8.53 -0.23
CA LEU A 38 -10.40 -9.94 0.19
C LEU A 38 -9.25 -10.74 -0.43
N VAL A 39 -8.96 -10.51 -1.71
CA VAL A 39 -7.83 -11.14 -2.40
C VAL A 39 -6.50 -10.71 -1.78
N ILE A 40 -6.34 -9.43 -1.43
CA ILE A 40 -5.12 -8.93 -0.76
C ILE A 40 -4.97 -9.54 0.63
N GLU A 41 -6.06 -9.65 1.41
CA GLU A 41 -6.04 -10.28 2.72
C GLU A 41 -5.57 -11.74 2.62
N LYS A 42 -6.13 -12.48 1.66
CA LYS A 42 -5.73 -13.86 1.39
C LYS A 42 -4.28 -13.98 0.90
N THR A 43 -3.85 -13.04 0.06
CA THR A 43 -2.47 -12.92 -0.40
C THR A 43 -1.50 -12.78 0.78
N LEU A 44 -1.84 -11.92 1.75
CA LEU A 44 -1.01 -11.73 2.95
C LEU A 44 -1.01 -12.96 3.86
N ARG A 45 -2.14 -13.65 4.00
CA ARG A 45 -2.17 -14.93 4.72
C ARG A 45 -1.27 -15.98 4.07
N PHE A 46 -1.27 -16.06 2.74
CA PHE A 46 -0.40 -16.96 1.99
C PHE A 46 1.08 -16.57 2.09
N VAL A 47 1.43 -15.29 1.98
CA VAL A 47 2.85 -14.88 2.03
C VAL A 47 3.50 -15.20 3.37
N ASN A 48 2.73 -15.15 4.46
CA ASN A 48 3.20 -15.51 5.80
C ASN A 48 3.72 -16.96 5.88
N ILE A 49 3.18 -17.85 5.04
CA ILE A 49 3.58 -19.27 4.98
C ILE A 49 4.56 -19.49 3.84
N PHE A 50 4.24 -19.01 2.64
CA PHE A 50 4.95 -19.34 1.41
C PHE A 50 6.38 -18.81 1.39
N ALA A 51 6.64 -17.66 2.02
CA ALA A 51 7.97 -17.07 2.09
C ALA A 51 8.94 -17.82 3.01
N ARG A 52 8.46 -18.81 3.80
CA ARG A 52 9.29 -19.58 4.75
C ARG A 52 9.91 -20.85 4.15
N GLU A 53 9.57 -21.21 2.90
CA GLU A 53 10.06 -22.41 2.18
C GLU A 53 10.05 -23.72 3.02
N THR A 54 9.05 -23.90 3.88
CA THR A 54 8.90 -25.11 4.70
C THR A 54 8.18 -26.23 3.95
N ASP A 55 8.27 -27.47 4.44
CA ASP A 55 7.45 -28.58 3.92
C ASP A 55 5.94 -28.28 4.04
N ASP A 56 5.54 -27.58 5.11
CA ASP A 56 4.17 -27.09 5.27
C ASP A 56 3.77 -26.14 4.14
N ALA A 57 4.65 -25.19 3.77
CA ALA A 57 4.39 -24.27 2.67
C ALA A 57 4.20 -25.00 1.33
N ARG A 58 5.00 -26.05 1.06
CA ARG A 58 4.84 -26.90 -0.13
C ARG A 58 3.50 -27.64 -0.10
N ALA A 59 3.16 -28.24 1.03
CA ALA A 59 1.90 -28.95 1.22
C ALA A 59 0.68 -28.03 1.00
N TYR A 60 0.74 -26.79 1.49
CA TYR A 60 -0.34 -25.82 1.27
C TYR A 60 -0.43 -25.35 -0.18
N LYS A 61 0.69 -25.07 -0.86
CA LYS A 61 0.69 -24.79 -2.30
C LYS A 61 0.05 -25.94 -3.09
N ASN A 62 0.38 -27.18 -2.74
CA ASN A 62 -0.24 -28.38 -3.33
C ASN A 62 -1.74 -28.41 -3.09
N SER A 63 -2.19 -28.15 -1.87
CA SER A 63 -3.62 -28.12 -1.52
C SER A 63 -4.39 -27.06 -2.32
N VAL A 64 -3.86 -25.85 -2.45
CA VAL A 64 -4.51 -24.78 -3.22
C VAL A 64 -4.62 -25.15 -4.71
N ILE A 65 -3.54 -25.68 -5.31
CA ILE A 65 -3.56 -26.15 -6.70
C ILE A 65 -4.56 -27.29 -6.85
N ALA A 66 -4.54 -28.27 -5.94
CA ALA A 66 -5.42 -29.44 -5.99
C ALA A 66 -6.89 -29.05 -5.89
N SER A 67 -7.26 -28.17 -4.96
CA SER A 67 -8.63 -27.64 -4.82
C SER A 67 -9.10 -26.92 -6.09
N ALA A 68 -8.25 -26.06 -6.68
CA ALA A 68 -8.58 -25.37 -7.92
C ALA A 68 -8.76 -26.35 -9.10
N LEU A 69 -7.92 -27.37 -9.20
CA LEU A 69 -8.03 -28.40 -10.24
C LEU A 69 -9.27 -29.27 -10.06
N LEU A 70 -9.56 -29.74 -8.84
CA LEU A 70 -10.77 -30.50 -8.52
C LEU A 70 -12.03 -29.73 -8.90
N GLU A 71 -12.08 -28.43 -8.60
CA GLU A 71 -13.22 -27.59 -8.95
C GLU A 71 -13.41 -27.46 -10.47
N ILE A 72 -12.32 -27.38 -11.24
CA ILE A 72 -12.39 -27.39 -12.71
C ILE A 72 -12.91 -28.73 -13.23
N LEU A 73 -12.42 -29.85 -12.67
CA LEU A 73 -12.88 -31.19 -13.05
C LEU A 73 -14.38 -31.36 -12.76
N SER A 74 -14.88 -30.81 -11.64
CA SER A 74 -16.30 -30.86 -11.25
C SER A 74 -17.17 -29.78 -11.88
N SER A 75 -16.63 -28.87 -12.70
CA SER A 75 -17.33 -27.68 -13.21
C SER A 75 -18.44 -27.95 -14.25
N GLY A 76 -18.63 -29.22 -14.65
CA GLY A 76 -19.60 -29.63 -15.68
C GLY A 76 -19.26 -29.15 -17.11
N ARG A 77 -18.07 -28.59 -17.33
CA ARG A 77 -17.57 -28.12 -18.64
C ARG A 77 -17.21 -29.31 -19.54
N GLY A 78 -17.19 -29.08 -20.86
CA GLY A 78 -16.79 -30.12 -21.81
C GLY A 78 -15.32 -30.55 -21.64
N PRO A 79 -14.95 -31.82 -21.93
CA PRO A 79 -13.61 -32.36 -21.65
C PRO A 79 -12.44 -31.56 -22.24
N ALA A 80 -12.59 -30.98 -23.44
CA ALA A 80 -11.59 -30.12 -24.07
C ALA A 80 -11.28 -28.88 -23.22
N ARG A 81 -12.33 -28.20 -22.76
CA ARG A 81 -12.20 -27.00 -21.93
C ARG A 81 -11.59 -27.34 -20.57
N ILE A 82 -11.99 -28.46 -19.97
CA ILE A 82 -11.40 -28.95 -18.72
C ILE A 82 -9.89 -29.17 -18.90
N ARG A 83 -9.49 -29.96 -19.90
CA ARG A 83 -8.07 -30.26 -20.17
C ARG A 83 -7.25 -28.98 -20.35
N ASP A 84 -7.72 -28.06 -21.19
CA ASP A 84 -6.98 -26.85 -21.51
C ASP A 84 -6.85 -25.94 -20.28
N GLN A 85 -7.87 -25.87 -19.43
CA GLN A 85 -7.80 -25.11 -18.17
C GLN A 85 -6.89 -25.76 -17.12
N VAL A 86 -6.96 -27.08 -16.95
CA VAL A 86 -6.06 -27.83 -16.05
C VAL A 86 -4.61 -27.62 -16.48
N LEU A 87 -4.30 -27.75 -17.77
CA LEU A 87 -2.95 -27.52 -18.29
C LEU A 87 -2.50 -26.08 -18.14
N ALA A 88 -3.40 -25.10 -18.35
CA ALA A 88 -3.09 -23.69 -18.16
C ALA A 88 -2.76 -23.37 -16.68
N ILE A 89 -3.51 -23.96 -15.73
CA ILE A 89 -3.19 -23.85 -14.31
C ILE A 89 -1.83 -24.49 -14.03
N LEU A 90 -1.62 -25.75 -14.39
CA LEU A 90 -0.38 -26.47 -14.07
C LEU A 90 0.87 -25.88 -14.74
N ALA A 91 0.72 -25.23 -15.89
CA ALA A 91 1.83 -24.53 -16.55
C ALA A 91 2.29 -23.30 -15.76
N ARG A 92 1.41 -22.71 -14.96
CA ARG A 92 1.66 -21.46 -14.22
C ARG A 92 1.84 -21.67 -12.73
N TYR A 93 1.07 -22.58 -12.14
CA TYR A 93 1.03 -22.91 -10.73
C TYR A 93 1.38 -24.40 -10.59
N ASN A 94 2.55 -24.67 -10.05
CA ASN A 94 3.02 -26.02 -9.82
C ASN A 94 4.03 -26.03 -8.67
N THR A 95 4.26 -27.23 -8.17
CA THR A 95 5.33 -27.55 -7.23
C THR A 95 6.08 -28.78 -7.75
N GLU A 96 7.12 -29.19 -7.02
CA GLU A 96 7.81 -30.45 -7.30
C GLU A 96 6.88 -31.67 -7.19
N ASP A 97 5.90 -31.63 -6.28
CA ASP A 97 4.99 -32.76 -6.03
C ASP A 97 3.77 -32.74 -6.94
N LEU A 98 3.23 -31.56 -7.23
CA LEU A 98 2.01 -31.35 -8.01
C LEU A 98 2.27 -30.47 -9.24
N ASN A 99 2.43 -31.13 -10.38
CA ASN A 99 2.68 -30.55 -11.69
C ASN A 99 2.10 -31.45 -12.80
N ALA A 100 2.27 -31.06 -14.07
CA ALA A 100 1.77 -31.81 -15.22
C ALA A 100 2.37 -33.22 -15.35
N GLU A 101 3.56 -33.45 -14.79
CA GLU A 101 4.29 -34.72 -14.84
C GLU A 101 4.09 -35.57 -13.57
N THR A 102 3.28 -35.11 -12.61
CA THR A 102 2.95 -35.87 -11.40
C THR A 102 2.41 -37.25 -11.77
N LYS A 103 3.01 -38.29 -11.19
CA LYS A 103 2.71 -39.68 -11.52
C LYS A 103 1.46 -40.16 -10.79
N ILE A 104 0.53 -40.73 -11.55
CA ILE A 104 -0.64 -41.46 -11.07
C ILE A 104 -0.35 -42.94 -11.29
N VAL A 105 -0.18 -43.66 -10.19
CA VAL A 105 0.21 -45.08 -10.20
C VAL A 105 -1.03 -45.94 -10.01
N GLN A 106 -1.25 -46.89 -10.92
CA GLN A 106 -2.25 -47.94 -10.79
C GLN A 106 -1.60 -49.31 -10.92
N PRO A 107 -2.26 -50.38 -10.43
CA PRO A 107 -1.79 -51.74 -10.68
C PRO A 107 -1.62 -51.99 -12.19
N GLY A 108 -0.37 -52.16 -12.63
CA GLY A 108 -0.02 -52.51 -14.01
C GLY A 108 0.36 -51.35 -14.93
N TYR A 109 0.19 -50.08 -14.54
CA TYR A 109 0.68 -48.95 -15.34
C TYR A 109 0.88 -47.66 -14.52
N THR A 110 1.78 -46.79 -14.98
CA THR A 110 1.99 -45.45 -14.42
C THR A 110 1.82 -44.43 -15.53
N ARG A 111 0.99 -43.41 -15.31
CA ARG A 111 0.78 -42.30 -16.24
C ARG A 111 1.02 -40.98 -15.53
N THR A 112 1.35 -39.95 -16.30
CA THR A 112 1.42 -38.59 -15.77
C THR A 112 0.04 -37.95 -15.74
N LEU A 113 -0.15 -36.94 -14.88
CA LEU A 113 -1.41 -36.18 -14.82
C LEU A 113 -1.79 -35.66 -16.20
N ARG A 114 -0.83 -35.10 -16.96
CA ARG A 114 -1.01 -34.68 -18.37
C ARG A 114 -1.55 -35.80 -19.26
N GLN A 115 -1.05 -37.03 -19.12
CA GLN A 115 -1.53 -38.17 -19.90
C GLN A 115 -2.95 -38.60 -19.50
N CYS A 116 -3.31 -38.51 -18.22
CA CYS A 116 -4.62 -38.90 -17.71
C CYS A 116 -5.74 -37.94 -18.16
N ILE A 117 -5.43 -36.67 -18.40
CA ILE A 117 -6.40 -35.68 -18.91
C ILE A 117 -6.47 -35.61 -20.44
N ASN A 118 -5.78 -36.50 -21.16
CA ASN A 118 -5.91 -36.57 -22.61
C ASN A 118 -7.31 -37.06 -23.01
N ILE A 119 -7.76 -36.54 -24.16
CA ILE A 119 -9.08 -36.83 -24.71
C ILE A 119 -8.90 -37.85 -25.83
N ASP A 120 -9.73 -38.89 -25.81
CA ASP A 120 -9.69 -39.91 -26.84
C ASP A 120 -10.40 -39.47 -28.13
N ALA A 121 -10.40 -40.35 -29.15
CA ALA A 121 -11.09 -40.09 -30.41
C ALA A 121 -12.62 -39.94 -30.26
N SER A 122 -13.20 -40.34 -29.12
CA SER A 122 -14.64 -40.20 -28.82
C SER A 122 -14.97 -38.89 -28.08
N GLY A 123 -13.96 -38.07 -27.78
CA GLY A 123 -14.14 -36.81 -27.06
C GLY A 123 -14.26 -36.97 -25.54
N LYS A 124 -13.95 -38.16 -24.97
CA LYS A 124 -14.08 -38.45 -23.53
C LYS A 124 -12.74 -38.45 -22.81
N MET A 125 -12.78 -38.11 -21.52
CA MET A 125 -11.65 -38.21 -20.58
C MET A 125 -11.90 -39.40 -19.64
N HIS A 126 -11.17 -40.49 -19.83
CA HIS A 126 -11.45 -41.77 -19.12
C HIS A 126 -10.81 -41.88 -17.73
N SER A 127 -9.82 -41.04 -17.43
CA SER A 127 -9.06 -41.13 -16.18
C SER A 127 -9.40 -40.02 -15.19
N ILE A 128 -10.57 -39.38 -15.32
CA ILE A 128 -10.95 -38.24 -14.49
C ILE A 128 -11.04 -38.61 -13.01
N GLU A 129 -11.69 -39.73 -12.67
CA GLU A 129 -11.82 -40.24 -11.30
C GLU A 129 -10.45 -40.53 -10.66
N LEU A 130 -9.46 -40.92 -11.47
CA LEU A 130 -8.10 -41.20 -10.99
C LEU A 130 -7.32 -39.93 -10.71
N VAL A 131 -7.52 -38.91 -11.53
CA VAL A 131 -6.95 -37.58 -11.30
C VAL A 131 -7.58 -36.98 -10.06
N GLU A 132 -8.91 -37.06 -9.91
CA GLU A 132 -9.62 -36.57 -8.72
C GLU A 132 -9.13 -37.27 -7.44
N ALA A 133 -9.04 -38.59 -7.45
CA ALA A 133 -8.51 -39.34 -6.31
C ALA A 133 -7.08 -38.92 -5.94
N LYS A 134 -6.21 -38.71 -6.95
CA LYS A 134 -4.83 -38.27 -6.70
C LYS A 134 -4.77 -36.84 -6.17
N LEU A 135 -5.60 -35.94 -6.69
CA LEU A 135 -5.65 -34.55 -6.22
C LEU A 135 -6.17 -34.46 -4.79
N GLN A 136 -7.14 -35.30 -4.42
CA GLN A 136 -7.68 -35.35 -3.06
C GLN A 136 -6.61 -35.69 -2.01
N GLU A 137 -5.56 -36.45 -2.36
CA GLU A 137 -4.43 -36.72 -1.46
C GLU A 137 -3.65 -35.47 -1.06
N PHE A 138 -3.72 -34.40 -1.85
CA PHE A 138 -3.04 -33.13 -1.58
C PHE A 138 -3.91 -32.11 -0.84
N VAL A 139 -5.22 -32.35 -0.72
CA VAL A 139 -6.16 -31.42 -0.09
C VAL A 139 -6.00 -31.45 1.43
N ILE A 140 -5.87 -30.28 2.04
CA ILE A 140 -5.78 -30.09 3.49
C ILE A 140 -7.02 -29.32 3.94
N ASP A 141 -7.83 -29.94 4.81
CA ASP A 141 -9.12 -29.36 5.24
C ASP A 141 -8.98 -28.25 6.30
N ASP A 142 -7.93 -28.28 7.13
CA ASP A 142 -7.72 -27.31 8.21
C ASP A 142 -6.40 -26.58 8.04
N ILE A 143 -6.46 -25.40 7.41
CA ILE A 143 -5.30 -24.53 7.20
C ILE A 143 -5.40 -23.36 8.17
N ASN A 144 -4.50 -23.31 9.15
CA ASN A 144 -4.39 -22.16 10.04
C ASN A 144 -3.67 -21.00 9.32
N LEU A 145 -4.43 -20.28 8.51
CA LEU A 145 -3.97 -19.09 7.78
C LEU A 145 -4.04 -17.85 8.69
N SER A 146 -2.90 -17.49 9.29
CA SER A 146 -2.74 -16.27 10.05
C SER A 146 -2.18 -15.13 9.19
N MET A 147 -2.57 -13.90 9.52
CA MET A 147 -1.97 -12.69 8.96
C MET A 147 -0.48 -12.61 9.34
N PRO A 148 0.37 -12.00 8.49
CA PRO A 148 1.74 -11.71 8.86
C PRO A 148 1.75 -10.73 10.03
N ASP A 149 2.59 -11.01 11.02
CA ASP A 149 2.74 -10.26 12.27
C ASP A 149 4.02 -9.40 12.28
N GLY A 150 4.73 -9.33 11.15
CA GLY A 150 6.01 -8.64 11.03
C GLY A 150 7.21 -9.40 11.62
N SER A 151 7.03 -10.66 12.06
CA SER A 151 8.13 -11.48 12.59
C SER A 151 9.12 -11.98 11.54
N TYR A 152 8.74 -11.96 10.26
CA TYR A 152 9.55 -12.50 9.17
C TYR A 152 9.51 -11.60 7.92
N LYS A 153 10.66 -11.48 7.26
CA LYS A 153 10.82 -10.71 6.01
C LYS A 153 10.33 -11.51 4.81
N TYR A 154 9.51 -10.90 3.98
CA TYR A 154 9.21 -11.37 2.63
C TYR A 154 9.43 -10.26 1.59
N THR A 155 9.61 -10.65 0.33
CA THR A 155 9.90 -9.78 -0.80
C THR A 155 8.66 -9.50 -1.65
N LEU A 156 8.77 -8.55 -2.58
CA LEU A 156 7.71 -8.31 -3.57
C LEU A 156 7.44 -9.53 -4.46
N ASN A 157 8.46 -10.38 -4.71
CA ASN A 157 8.26 -11.60 -5.50
C ASN A 157 7.49 -12.66 -4.70
N ASP A 158 7.75 -12.79 -3.40
CA ASP A 158 6.97 -13.67 -2.53
C ASP A 158 5.51 -13.21 -2.46
N LEU A 159 5.29 -11.89 -2.38
CA LEU A 159 3.95 -11.30 -2.43
C LEU A 159 3.26 -11.57 -3.78
N LEU A 160 4.01 -11.50 -4.90
CA LEU A 160 3.48 -11.79 -6.22
C LEU A 160 3.10 -13.26 -6.37
N ASP A 161 3.96 -14.18 -5.92
CA ASP A 161 3.68 -15.61 -5.91
C ASP A 161 2.43 -15.91 -5.05
N SER A 162 2.36 -15.33 -3.85
CA SER A 162 1.20 -15.49 -2.96
C SER A 162 -0.09 -14.92 -3.56
N LEU A 163 -0.01 -13.79 -4.28
CA LEU A 163 -1.16 -13.21 -4.99
C LEU A 163 -1.64 -14.14 -6.11
N ASP A 164 -0.70 -14.77 -6.81
CA ASP A 164 -0.96 -15.74 -7.86
C ASP A 164 -1.77 -16.94 -7.32
N PHE A 165 -1.38 -17.47 -6.16
CA PHE A 165 -2.14 -18.53 -5.48
C PHE A 165 -3.49 -18.03 -4.92
N ALA A 166 -3.56 -16.81 -4.39
CA ALA A 166 -4.82 -16.23 -3.90
C ALA A 166 -5.86 -16.10 -5.02
N LEU A 167 -5.43 -15.72 -6.23
CA LEU A 167 -6.30 -15.60 -7.40
C LEU A 167 -6.93 -16.94 -7.83
N ILE A 168 -6.16 -18.03 -7.81
CA ILE A 168 -6.70 -19.35 -8.18
C ILE A 168 -7.64 -19.88 -7.10
N ASP A 169 -7.32 -19.65 -5.82
CA ASP A 169 -8.11 -20.14 -4.69
C ASP A 169 -9.45 -19.40 -4.55
N GLU A 170 -9.49 -18.11 -4.89
CA GLU A 170 -10.74 -17.34 -4.99
C GLU A 170 -11.60 -17.75 -6.21
N GLY A 171 -11.12 -18.68 -7.04
CA GLY A 171 -11.86 -19.15 -8.21
C GLY A 171 -12.04 -18.07 -9.26
N VAL A 172 -11.11 -17.11 -9.35
CA VAL A 172 -11.22 -15.94 -10.23
C VAL A 172 -11.33 -16.33 -11.71
N TRP A 173 -10.87 -17.53 -12.08
CA TRP A 173 -11.02 -18.15 -13.41
C TRP A 173 -12.48 -18.52 -13.78
N LYS A 174 -13.44 -18.36 -12.87
CA LYS A 174 -14.86 -18.66 -13.10
C LYS A 174 -15.56 -17.62 -13.97
N SER A 175 -15.17 -16.35 -13.85
CA SER A 175 -15.79 -15.20 -14.51
C SER A 175 -14.72 -14.29 -15.11
N GLU A 176 -14.89 -13.90 -16.38
CA GLU A 176 -13.98 -12.95 -17.03
C GLU A 176 -13.98 -11.58 -16.33
N GLU A 177 -15.15 -11.11 -15.86
CA GLU A 177 -15.27 -9.82 -15.19
C GLU A 177 -14.52 -9.78 -13.84
N THR A 178 -14.66 -10.84 -13.05
CA THR A 178 -13.92 -10.97 -11.77
C THR A 178 -12.43 -11.13 -12.05
N TYR A 179 -12.06 -11.88 -13.09
CA TYR A 179 -10.69 -12.03 -13.53
C TYR A 179 -10.04 -10.71 -13.90
N ASP A 180 -10.67 -9.92 -14.76
CA ASP A 180 -10.12 -8.64 -15.19
C ASP A 180 -9.98 -7.69 -14.01
N SER A 181 -10.99 -7.62 -13.14
CA SER A 181 -10.99 -6.75 -11.96
C SER A 181 -9.80 -7.04 -11.03
N VAL A 182 -9.55 -8.32 -10.68
CA VAL A 182 -8.51 -8.66 -9.71
C VAL A 182 -7.12 -8.78 -10.37
N ASN A 183 -7.06 -9.15 -11.65
CA ASN A 183 -5.79 -9.24 -12.40
C ASN A 183 -5.08 -7.89 -12.53
N PHE A 184 -5.80 -6.76 -12.42
CA PHE A 184 -5.16 -5.44 -12.32
C PHE A 184 -4.24 -5.30 -11.10
N LEU A 185 -4.56 -5.91 -9.96
CA LEU A 185 -3.67 -5.92 -8.78
C LEU A 185 -2.34 -6.56 -9.13
N LYS A 186 -2.41 -7.71 -9.81
CA LYS A 186 -1.26 -8.48 -10.24
C LYS A 186 -0.40 -7.71 -11.25
N ILE A 187 -1.01 -7.10 -12.26
CA ILE A 187 -0.29 -6.27 -13.25
C ILE A 187 0.41 -5.10 -12.56
N ARG A 188 -0.26 -4.43 -11.61
CA ARG A 188 0.33 -3.30 -10.86
C ARG A 188 1.51 -3.75 -10.00
N LEU A 189 1.40 -4.88 -9.31
CA LEU A 189 2.50 -5.45 -8.54
C LEU A 189 3.68 -5.84 -9.42
N GLN A 190 3.44 -6.47 -10.58
CA GLN A 190 4.49 -6.79 -11.55
C GLN A 190 5.19 -5.54 -12.10
N ASN A 191 4.43 -4.47 -12.37
CA ASN A 191 5.00 -3.21 -12.81
C ASN A 191 5.84 -2.55 -11.70
N LEU A 192 5.38 -2.62 -10.45
CA LEU A 192 6.15 -2.16 -9.29
C LEU A 192 7.50 -2.91 -9.19
N ILE A 193 7.47 -4.24 -9.25
CA ILE A 193 8.66 -5.11 -9.20
C ILE A 193 9.66 -4.76 -10.30
N LYS A 194 9.19 -4.46 -11.51
CA LYS A 194 10.04 -4.13 -12.66
C LYS A 194 10.55 -2.68 -12.65
N SER A 195 9.96 -1.83 -11.82
CA SER A 195 10.32 -0.41 -11.75
C SER A 195 11.45 -0.15 -10.75
N ASP A 196 12.07 1.02 -10.85
CA ASP A 196 13.05 1.48 -9.86
C ASP A 196 12.46 1.58 -8.44
N ALA A 197 11.13 1.73 -8.30
CA ALA A 197 10.47 1.79 -6.99
C ALA A 197 10.56 0.47 -6.20
N ALA A 198 10.88 -0.66 -6.83
CA ALA A 198 11.18 -1.91 -6.13
C ALA A 198 12.34 -1.74 -5.11
N LYS A 199 13.28 -0.83 -5.40
CA LYS A 199 14.42 -0.52 -4.50
C LYS A 199 13.98 0.06 -3.15
N TYR A 200 12.78 0.64 -3.04
CA TYR A 200 12.25 1.11 -1.76
C TYR A 200 11.91 -0.06 -0.82
N PHE A 201 11.62 -1.23 -1.36
CA PHE A 201 11.26 -2.43 -0.59
C PHE A 201 12.43 -3.40 -0.39
N ASP A 202 13.63 -2.98 -0.80
CA ASP A 202 14.86 -3.76 -0.65
C ASP A 202 15.60 -3.35 0.63
N LEU A 203 15.36 -4.08 1.72
CA LEU A 203 15.97 -3.86 3.02
C LEU A 203 16.08 -5.17 3.79
N ASP A 204 17.06 -5.24 4.69
CA ASP A 204 17.18 -6.35 5.64
C ASP A 204 16.07 -6.34 6.68
N TYR A 205 15.86 -7.49 7.32
CA TYR A 205 14.85 -7.62 8.35
C TYR A 205 15.04 -6.56 9.44
N VAL A 206 13.94 -5.93 9.81
CA VAL A 206 13.84 -4.94 10.88
C VAL A 206 12.42 -5.01 11.42
N ASP A 207 12.29 -4.99 12.74
CA ASP A 207 10.99 -4.90 13.41
C ASP A 207 10.45 -3.46 13.39
N THR A 208 9.21 -3.26 13.83
CA THR A 208 8.58 -1.95 13.86
C THR A 208 9.37 -0.95 14.69
N GLU A 209 9.82 -1.34 15.88
CA GLU A 209 10.57 -0.47 16.77
C GLU A 209 11.92 -0.07 16.16
N GLY A 210 12.69 -1.04 15.65
CA GLY A 210 13.98 -0.80 15.01
C GLY A 210 13.84 0.08 13.76
N PHE A 211 12.78 -0.11 12.98
CA PHE A 211 12.52 0.70 11.79
C PHE A 211 12.22 2.16 12.16
N ILE A 212 11.25 2.38 13.06
CA ILE A 212 10.85 3.74 13.46
C ILE A 212 11.99 4.46 14.17
N ASN A 213 12.66 3.82 15.14
CA ASN A 213 13.82 4.39 15.82
C ASN A 213 14.98 4.67 14.85
N GLY A 214 15.13 3.85 13.80
CA GLY A 214 16.11 4.04 12.74
C GLY A 214 15.86 5.29 11.88
N LEU A 215 14.62 5.76 11.76
CA LEU A 215 14.29 7.00 11.04
C LEU A 215 14.87 8.23 11.74
N PHE A 216 14.92 8.21 13.08
CA PHE A 216 15.42 9.31 13.91
C PHE A 216 16.91 9.18 14.27
N LYS A 217 17.66 8.29 13.61
CA LYS A 217 19.12 8.17 13.81
C LYS A 217 19.91 8.74 12.64
N ASN A 218 20.89 9.57 12.97
CA ASN A 218 21.92 10.04 12.05
C ASN A 218 22.94 8.93 11.76
N ASP A 219 23.73 9.11 10.70
CA ASP A 219 24.73 8.13 10.27
C ASP A 219 25.88 7.95 11.28
N ASP A 220 26.08 8.94 12.17
CA ASP A 220 27.01 8.87 13.31
C ASP A 220 26.40 8.23 14.58
N GLY A 221 25.14 7.79 14.51
CA GLY A 221 24.40 7.18 15.61
C GLY A 221 23.71 8.16 16.57
N THR A 222 23.85 9.47 16.35
CA THR A 222 23.15 10.49 17.16
C THR A 222 21.67 10.59 16.80
N GLN A 223 20.86 11.13 17.72
CA GLN A 223 19.43 11.35 17.49
C GLN A 223 19.17 12.59 16.63
N ALA A 224 18.26 12.45 15.67
CA ALA A 224 17.80 13.51 14.79
C ALA A 224 16.43 14.01 15.25
N ASN A 225 16.33 15.31 15.54
CA ASN A 225 15.05 15.95 15.89
C ASN A 225 14.21 16.33 14.66
N ILE A 226 14.83 16.41 13.48
CA ILE A 226 14.18 16.74 12.22
C ILE A 226 14.62 15.72 11.18
N VAL A 227 13.65 15.01 10.62
CA VAL A 227 13.85 14.00 9.58
C VAL A 227 13.17 14.49 8.31
N ASN A 228 13.97 14.83 7.29
CA ASN A 228 13.46 15.27 5.99
C ASN A 228 13.35 14.08 5.02
N PHE A 229 12.18 13.91 4.41
CA PHE A 229 11.91 13.00 3.31
C PHE A 229 11.70 13.79 2.02
N ASN A 230 12.66 13.74 1.11
CA ASN A 230 12.52 14.30 -0.23
C ASN A 230 11.85 13.28 -1.16
N ILE A 231 10.58 13.52 -1.44
CA ILE A 231 9.73 12.67 -2.30
C ILE A 231 9.51 13.25 -3.70
N SER A 232 10.28 14.26 -4.11
CA SER A 232 10.06 14.99 -5.37
C SER A 232 10.37 14.18 -6.64
N PHE A 233 11.00 13.00 -6.52
CA PHE A 233 11.46 12.19 -7.66
C PHE A 233 10.49 11.05 -8.05
N ILE A 234 9.30 11.03 -7.47
CA ILE A 234 8.24 10.06 -7.77
C ILE A 234 6.95 10.76 -8.17
N ASP A 235 6.06 10.04 -8.83
CA ASP A 235 4.74 10.55 -9.21
C ASP A 235 3.82 10.74 -8.00
N ASP A 236 2.81 11.59 -8.16
CA ASP A 236 1.84 11.96 -7.12
C ASP A 236 1.14 10.75 -6.49
N ARG A 237 0.84 9.72 -7.28
CA ARG A 237 0.14 8.53 -6.79
C ARG A 237 1.06 7.77 -5.83
N LEU A 238 2.31 7.51 -6.22
CA LEU A 238 3.26 6.83 -5.33
C LEU A 238 3.61 7.69 -4.10
N ALA A 239 3.76 9.01 -4.27
CA ALA A 239 4.01 9.93 -3.17
C ALA A 239 2.86 9.92 -2.15
N LYS A 240 1.61 9.93 -2.63
CA LYS A 240 0.42 9.80 -1.80
C LYS A 240 0.39 8.47 -1.04
N THR A 241 0.70 7.36 -1.69
CA THR A 241 0.78 6.05 -1.02
C THR A 241 1.86 6.03 0.06
N ILE A 242 3.08 6.47 -0.24
CA ILE A 242 4.22 6.42 0.69
C ILE A 242 3.96 7.29 1.91
N THR A 243 3.46 8.52 1.73
CA THR A 243 3.15 9.42 2.85
C THR A 243 2.08 8.84 3.77
N LYS A 244 1.07 8.15 3.23
CA LYS A 244 0.05 7.43 4.01
C LYS A 244 0.64 6.26 4.80
N ILE A 245 1.44 5.41 4.14
CA ILE A 245 2.12 4.27 4.78
C ILE A 245 2.99 4.74 5.95
N TYR A 246 3.86 5.73 5.73
CA TYR A 246 4.72 6.26 6.80
C TYR A 246 3.92 6.87 7.95
N SER A 247 2.87 7.63 7.64
CA SER A 247 2.00 8.22 8.66
C SER A 247 1.30 7.14 9.50
N LYS A 248 0.85 6.07 8.86
CA LYS A 248 0.24 4.92 9.53
C LYS A 248 1.27 4.17 10.39
N LEU A 249 2.45 3.85 9.88
CA LEU A 249 3.49 3.15 10.63
C LEU A 249 3.90 3.92 11.90
N ILE A 250 4.09 5.24 11.80
CA ILE A 250 4.39 6.11 12.94
C ILE A 250 3.23 6.13 13.93
N PHE A 251 1.99 6.25 13.44
CA PHE A 251 0.79 6.29 14.28
C PHE A 251 0.53 4.98 15.02
N ASP A 252 0.65 3.85 14.34
CA ASP A 252 0.47 2.51 14.90
C ASP A 252 1.56 2.21 15.94
N TYR A 253 2.82 2.54 15.65
CA TYR A 253 3.92 2.41 16.62
C TYR A 253 3.68 3.26 17.87
N SER A 254 3.30 4.52 17.70
CA SER A 254 2.97 5.43 18.81
C SER A 254 1.82 4.91 19.67
N LYS A 255 0.86 4.19 19.07
CA LYS A 255 -0.26 3.55 19.78
C LYS A 255 0.17 2.28 20.53
N SER A 256 1.21 1.59 20.08
CA SER A 256 1.73 0.38 20.74
C SER A 256 2.63 0.66 21.95
N LEU A 257 3.06 1.90 22.17
CA LEU A 257 3.89 2.27 23.31
C LEU A 257 3.10 2.16 24.63
N ASP A 258 3.72 1.56 25.65
CA ASP A 258 3.15 1.42 26.99
C ASP A 258 2.82 2.79 27.61
N GLU A 259 3.76 3.72 27.51
CA GLU A 259 3.57 5.12 27.89
C GLU A 259 3.14 5.95 26.68
N ARG A 260 1.89 6.39 26.71
CA ARG A 260 1.32 7.25 25.65
C ARG A 260 2.13 8.54 25.50
N ALA A 261 2.39 8.92 24.26
CA ALA A 261 3.13 10.13 23.90
C ALA A 261 4.55 10.20 24.50
N SER A 262 5.18 9.06 24.80
CA SER A 262 6.59 9.01 25.20
C SER A 262 7.54 9.43 24.06
N ILE A 263 7.12 9.30 22.80
CA ILE A 263 7.83 9.80 21.62
C ILE A 263 6.89 10.70 20.80
N PRO A 264 6.68 11.97 21.19
CA PRO A 264 5.84 12.89 20.44
C PRO A 264 6.43 13.12 19.05
N THR A 265 5.63 12.87 18.02
CA THR A 265 6.06 12.98 16.62
C THR A 265 5.15 13.94 15.87
N ASN A 266 5.75 14.92 15.19
CA ASN A 266 5.02 15.84 14.31
C ASN A 266 5.35 15.54 12.85
N ILE A 267 4.35 15.14 12.08
CA ILE A 267 4.47 14.86 10.65
C ILE A 267 4.03 16.10 9.89
N ILE A 268 4.97 16.73 9.18
CA ILE A 268 4.70 17.91 8.37
C ILE A 268 4.65 17.50 6.90
N LEU A 269 3.54 17.78 6.24
CA LEU A 269 3.32 17.48 4.83
C LEU A 269 3.38 18.79 4.03
N GLU A 270 4.42 18.94 3.23
CA GLU A 270 4.52 19.99 2.21
C GLU A 270 3.64 19.65 1.00
N GLU A 271 3.13 20.65 0.28
CA GLU A 271 2.22 20.48 -0.85
C GLU A 271 1.05 19.53 -0.52
N ALA A 272 0.51 19.64 0.70
CA ALA A 272 -0.39 18.65 1.28
C ALA A 272 -1.63 18.35 0.44
N HIS A 273 -2.06 19.28 -0.44
CA HIS A 273 -3.16 19.07 -1.37
C HIS A 273 -2.93 17.93 -2.37
N ARG A 274 -1.68 17.51 -2.60
CA ARG A 274 -1.36 16.34 -3.43
C ARG A 274 -1.70 15.01 -2.75
N TYR A 275 -1.74 14.99 -1.42
CA TYR A 275 -1.78 13.73 -0.65
C TYR A 275 -2.99 13.63 0.28
N VAL A 276 -3.38 14.75 0.92
CA VAL A 276 -4.41 14.85 1.95
C VAL A 276 -5.71 15.33 1.31
N GLN A 277 -6.33 14.49 0.48
CA GLN A 277 -7.53 14.82 -0.29
C GLN A 277 -8.75 14.07 0.29
N ASN A 278 -9.97 14.52 -0.07
CA ASN A 278 -11.17 13.70 0.10
C ASN A 278 -11.15 12.60 -0.98
N ASP A 279 -10.60 11.44 -0.66
CA ASP A 279 -10.43 10.33 -1.60
C ASP A 279 -11.33 9.13 -1.31
N GLU A 280 -11.38 8.22 -2.28
CA GLU A 280 -12.16 6.96 -2.24
C GLU A 280 -11.60 5.95 -1.22
N ASP A 281 -10.55 6.28 -0.46
CA ASP A 281 -10.03 5.42 0.61
C ASP A 281 -11.14 5.06 1.61
N VAL A 282 -12.03 6.01 1.91
CA VAL A 282 -13.15 5.77 2.82
C VAL A 282 -14.11 4.72 2.26
N ASP A 283 -14.30 4.68 0.94
CA ASP A 283 -15.20 3.73 0.29
C ASP A 283 -14.57 2.32 0.18
N VAL A 284 -13.25 2.24 0.00
CA VAL A 284 -12.54 0.98 -0.25
C VAL A 284 -11.97 0.36 1.03
N ILE A 285 -11.36 1.18 1.89
CA ILE A 285 -10.63 0.78 3.11
C ILE A 285 -11.44 1.11 4.37
N GLY A 286 -12.37 2.07 4.28
CA GLY A 286 -13.24 2.48 5.40
C GLY A 286 -12.75 3.71 6.16
N TYR A 287 -11.51 4.18 5.91
CA TYR A 287 -10.99 5.41 6.51
C TYR A 287 -9.83 5.99 5.71
N ASN A 288 -9.62 7.30 5.87
CA ASN A 288 -8.40 7.98 5.45
C ASN A 288 -7.47 8.16 6.66
N ILE A 289 -6.20 7.73 6.55
CA ILE A 289 -5.26 7.76 7.68
C ILE A 289 -5.02 9.17 8.23
N PHE A 290 -4.98 10.20 7.38
CA PHE A 290 -4.78 11.57 7.84
C PHE A 290 -5.96 12.06 8.66
N GLU A 291 -7.19 11.74 8.25
CA GLU A 291 -8.38 12.06 9.04
C GLU A 291 -8.40 11.33 10.38
N ARG A 292 -7.96 10.06 10.40
CA ARG A 292 -7.85 9.28 11.63
C ARG A 292 -6.84 9.88 12.60
N ILE A 293 -5.65 10.24 12.12
CA ILE A 293 -4.63 10.91 12.93
C ILE A 293 -5.13 12.29 13.39
N CYS A 294 -5.83 13.06 12.56
CA CYS A 294 -6.44 14.32 12.99
C CYS A 294 -7.42 14.13 14.17
N LYS A 295 -8.22 13.05 14.17
CA LYS A 295 -9.21 12.75 15.21
C LYS A 295 -8.59 12.15 16.49
N GLU A 296 -7.57 11.30 16.34
CA GLU A 296 -7.05 10.46 17.43
C GLU A 296 -5.59 10.74 17.82
N GLY A 297 -4.79 11.34 16.94
CA GLY A 297 -3.34 11.55 17.05
C GLY A 297 -2.92 12.21 18.37
N ARG A 298 -3.70 13.20 18.83
CA ARG A 298 -3.48 13.88 20.12
C ARG A 298 -3.40 12.91 21.31
N LYS A 299 -4.14 11.80 21.30
CA LYS A 299 -4.16 10.82 22.39
C LYS A 299 -2.85 10.03 22.49
N TYR A 300 -2.12 9.91 21.38
CA TYR A 300 -0.92 9.09 21.26
C TYR A 300 0.36 9.94 21.08
N GLY A 301 0.23 11.25 20.85
CA GLY A 301 1.37 12.15 20.66
C GLY A 301 1.80 12.28 19.21
N VAL A 302 0.93 11.95 18.26
CA VAL A 302 1.16 12.15 16.82
C VAL A 302 0.41 13.38 16.35
N LEU A 303 1.14 14.36 15.82
CA LEU A 303 0.62 15.61 15.30
C LEU A 303 0.78 15.65 13.78
N LEU A 304 -0.17 16.29 13.10
CA LEU A 304 -0.07 16.60 11.67
C LEU A 304 0.06 18.11 11.47
N GLY A 305 0.95 18.51 10.57
CA GLY A 305 1.05 19.85 10.02
C GLY A 305 0.87 19.82 8.51
N PHE A 306 -0.03 20.63 7.98
CA PHE A 306 -0.28 20.72 6.55
C PHE A 306 0.20 22.06 6.02
N ILE A 307 1.03 22.02 4.97
CA ILE A 307 1.48 23.21 4.24
C ILE A 307 0.93 23.09 2.82
N SER A 308 0.12 24.04 2.38
CA SER A 308 -0.51 24.00 1.06
C SER A 308 -0.90 25.40 0.58
N GLN A 309 -0.73 25.63 -0.72
CA GLN A 309 -1.25 26.79 -1.45
C GLN A 309 -2.68 26.60 -1.99
N ARG A 310 -3.23 25.37 -1.89
CA ARG A 310 -4.58 25.01 -2.39
C ARG A 310 -5.44 24.43 -1.28
N PRO A 311 -6.02 25.26 -0.40
CA PRO A 311 -6.79 24.76 0.74
C PRO A 311 -8.08 24.04 0.32
N LEU A 312 -8.70 24.46 -0.78
CA LEU A 312 -9.90 23.82 -1.35
C LEU A 312 -9.70 22.36 -1.77
N GLU A 313 -8.47 21.96 -2.06
CA GLU A 313 -8.14 20.60 -2.50
C GLU A 313 -7.81 19.66 -1.32
N LEU A 314 -7.76 20.17 -0.09
CA LEU A 314 -7.49 19.39 1.12
C LEU A 314 -8.76 18.72 1.67
N SER A 315 -8.58 17.63 2.43
CA SER A 315 -9.67 17.01 3.19
C SER A 315 -10.31 18.02 4.14
N GLU A 316 -11.63 18.18 4.00
CA GLU A 316 -12.40 19.11 4.84
C GLU A 316 -12.41 18.64 6.30
N THR A 317 -12.41 17.33 6.52
CA THR A 317 -12.24 16.73 7.85
C THR A 317 -10.89 17.11 8.45
N CYS A 318 -9.79 17.02 7.69
CA CYS A 318 -8.46 17.38 8.20
C CYS A 318 -8.38 18.89 8.54
N ILE A 319 -8.96 19.74 7.70
CA ILE A 319 -9.00 21.19 7.95
C ILE A 319 -9.83 21.50 9.19
N SER A 320 -11.05 20.96 9.31
CA SER A 320 -11.95 21.25 10.43
C SER A 320 -11.45 20.70 11.77
N GLN A 321 -10.66 19.63 11.76
CA GLN A 321 -10.02 19.07 12.97
C GLN A 321 -8.69 19.75 13.33
N SER A 322 -8.15 20.60 12.45
CA SER A 322 -6.91 21.34 12.74
C SER A 322 -7.14 22.31 13.90
N SER A 323 -6.21 22.31 14.86
CA SER A 323 -6.37 23.14 16.07
C SER A 323 -5.83 24.57 15.89
N ASN A 324 -4.92 24.77 14.94
CA ASN A 324 -4.22 26.03 14.72
C ASN A 324 -4.12 26.29 13.22
N TYR A 325 -4.27 27.56 12.84
CA TYR A 325 -4.23 28.01 11.45
C TYR A 325 -3.23 29.16 11.34
N LEU A 326 -2.35 29.06 10.35
CA LEU A 326 -1.36 30.07 10.00
C LEU A 326 -1.59 30.41 8.54
N ILE A 327 -2.29 31.52 8.30
CA ILE A 327 -2.79 31.87 6.97
C ILE A 327 -1.99 33.07 6.44
N PHE A 328 -1.25 32.83 5.36
CA PHE A 328 -0.59 33.89 4.59
C PHE A 328 -1.59 34.66 3.73
N LYS A 329 -1.12 35.69 3.05
CA LYS A 329 -1.94 36.45 2.11
C LYS A 329 -2.65 35.55 1.10
N MET A 330 -3.97 35.65 1.05
CA MET A 330 -4.81 34.98 0.06
C MET A 330 -5.77 35.99 -0.56
N THR A 331 -5.89 35.96 -1.88
CA THR A 331 -6.71 36.94 -2.63
C THR A 331 -7.82 36.30 -3.47
N HIS A 332 -7.69 35.01 -3.78
CA HIS A 332 -8.66 34.33 -4.63
C HIS A 332 -9.96 34.06 -3.85
N VAL A 333 -11.08 34.53 -4.43
CA VAL A 333 -12.39 34.59 -3.76
C VAL A 333 -12.84 33.23 -3.25
N ARG A 334 -12.71 32.18 -4.05
CA ARG A 334 -13.17 30.83 -3.67
C ARG A 334 -12.40 30.28 -2.47
N ASP A 335 -11.09 30.54 -2.38
CA ASP A 335 -10.32 30.08 -1.25
C ASP A 335 -10.69 30.83 0.03
N LEU A 336 -10.97 32.13 -0.06
CA LEU A 336 -11.44 32.93 1.07
C LEU A 336 -12.83 32.52 1.55
N GLU A 337 -13.74 32.22 0.62
CA GLU A 337 -15.06 31.68 0.94
C GLU A 337 -14.97 30.32 1.64
N PHE A 338 -14.06 29.47 1.18
CA PHE A 338 -13.78 28.19 1.81
C PHE A 338 -13.19 28.34 3.21
N ILE A 339 -12.19 29.20 3.40
CA ILE A 339 -11.65 29.50 4.73
C ILE A 339 -12.75 30.02 5.66
N ARG A 340 -13.63 30.90 5.17
CA ARG A 340 -14.76 31.42 5.94
C ARG A 340 -15.77 30.32 6.33
N GLY A 341 -15.96 29.31 5.48
CA GLY A 341 -16.94 28.24 5.70
C GLY A 341 -16.42 27.05 6.51
N SER A 342 -15.19 26.62 6.26
CA SER A 342 -14.64 25.35 6.77
C SER A 342 -13.68 25.52 7.94
N VAL A 343 -13.18 26.73 8.20
CA VAL A 343 -12.29 27.01 9.35
C VAL A 343 -13.10 27.56 10.53
N PRO A 344 -13.05 26.92 11.71
CA PRO A 344 -13.75 27.39 12.89
C PRO A 344 -13.31 28.79 13.34
N TYR A 345 -14.26 29.58 13.84
CA TYR A 345 -14.03 30.89 14.48
C TYR A 345 -13.48 32.00 13.57
N VAL A 346 -13.52 31.84 12.24
CA VAL A 346 -13.13 32.90 11.30
C VAL A 346 -14.23 33.97 11.20
N THR A 347 -13.84 35.23 11.36
CA THR A 347 -14.73 36.40 11.18
C THR A 347 -14.47 37.10 9.84
N ASN A 348 -15.43 37.90 9.37
CA ASN A 348 -15.24 38.70 8.15
C ASN A 348 -14.04 39.66 8.27
N GLU A 349 -13.83 40.23 9.46
CA GLU A 349 -12.66 41.10 9.72
C GLU A 349 -11.33 40.34 9.54
N MET A 350 -11.27 39.07 9.97
CA MET A 350 -10.09 38.23 9.75
C MET A 350 -9.84 37.97 8.27
N VAL A 351 -10.90 37.76 7.49
CA VAL A 351 -10.81 37.57 6.03
C VAL A 351 -10.28 38.83 5.34
N GLU A 352 -10.79 40.01 5.70
CA GLU A 352 -10.28 41.30 5.19
C GLU A 352 -8.81 41.54 5.56
N ARG A 353 -8.39 41.13 6.77
CA ARG A 353 -6.98 41.15 7.18
C ARG A 353 -6.14 40.21 6.33
N ILE A 354 -6.57 38.97 6.10
CA ILE A 354 -5.86 37.99 5.26
C ILE A 354 -5.62 38.54 3.85
N GLN A 355 -6.61 39.23 3.25
CA GLN A 355 -6.48 39.84 1.92
C GLN A 355 -5.44 40.97 1.87
N SER A 356 -5.26 41.69 2.97
CA SER A 356 -4.40 42.87 3.06
C SER A 356 -2.98 42.60 3.58
N LEU A 357 -2.68 41.36 3.98
CA LEU A 357 -1.34 40.96 4.44
C LEU A 357 -0.24 41.29 3.41
N ALA A 358 0.93 41.65 3.92
CA ALA A 358 2.15 41.83 3.14
C ALA A 358 2.88 40.49 2.97
N PRO A 359 3.66 40.28 1.89
CA PRO A 359 4.55 39.14 1.79
C PRO A 359 5.45 39.01 3.04
N GLY A 360 5.63 37.80 3.56
CA GLY A 360 6.38 37.54 4.80
C GLY A 360 5.55 37.64 6.09
N THR A 361 4.32 38.17 6.02
CA THR A 361 3.41 38.23 7.17
C THR A 361 2.27 37.22 7.05
N LEU A 362 1.80 36.72 8.20
CA LEU A 362 0.68 35.79 8.31
C LEU A 362 -0.28 36.17 9.43
N LEU A 363 -1.52 35.70 9.34
CA LEU A 363 -2.48 35.72 10.43
C LEU A 363 -2.48 34.35 11.11
N ALA A 364 -2.14 34.30 12.40
CA ALA A 364 -2.16 33.09 13.21
C ALA A 364 -3.32 33.12 14.21
N PHE A 365 -4.07 32.03 14.27
CA PHE A 365 -5.20 31.87 15.18
C PHE A 365 -5.50 30.38 15.45
N GLY A 366 -6.38 30.10 16.42
CA GLY A 366 -6.72 28.75 16.86
C GLY A 366 -6.44 28.53 18.35
N LYS A 367 -6.40 27.28 18.80
CA LYS A 367 -6.34 26.92 20.23
C LYS A 367 -5.06 27.33 20.93
N SER A 368 -3.95 27.49 20.19
CA SER A 368 -2.67 27.94 20.73
C SER A 368 -2.58 29.46 20.90
N PHE A 369 -3.59 30.23 20.49
CA PHE A 369 -3.59 31.68 20.54
C PHE A 369 -4.83 32.20 21.28
N ASN A 370 -4.64 33.16 22.20
CA ASN A 370 -5.77 33.77 22.93
C ASN A 370 -6.64 34.68 22.04
N MET A 371 -6.05 35.22 20.98
CA MET A 371 -6.71 36.03 19.96
C MET A 371 -5.95 35.86 18.63
N PRO A 372 -6.58 36.14 17.48
CA PRO A 372 -5.87 36.19 16.20
C PRO A 372 -4.73 37.22 16.24
N ILE A 373 -3.53 36.81 15.88
CA ILE A 373 -2.33 37.67 15.87
C ILE A 373 -1.74 37.74 14.46
N SER A 374 -1.27 38.94 14.08
CA SER A 374 -0.44 39.11 12.89
C SER A 374 1.01 38.82 13.25
N VAL A 375 1.65 37.94 12.50
CA VAL A 375 3.04 37.52 12.72
C VAL A 375 3.86 37.91 11.50
N ASP A 376 5.00 38.53 11.74
CA ASP A 376 6.01 38.81 10.74
C ASP A 376 7.12 37.75 10.83
N LEU A 377 7.35 37.01 9.74
CA LEU A 377 8.33 35.93 9.70
C LEU A 377 9.67 36.44 9.20
N LYS A 378 10.73 36.06 9.90
CA LYS A 378 12.10 36.27 9.43
C LYS A 378 12.38 35.32 8.25
N MET A 379 13.18 35.81 7.31
CA MET A 379 13.70 34.96 6.23
C MET A 379 14.58 33.84 6.81
N PRO A 380 14.48 32.61 6.29
CA PRO A 380 15.31 31.51 6.75
C PRO A 380 16.79 31.73 6.37
N GLU A 381 17.69 31.32 7.27
CA GLU A 381 19.13 31.29 7.02
C GLU A 381 19.67 29.87 7.29
N PRO A 382 20.18 29.14 6.28
CA PRO A 382 20.29 29.53 4.87
C PRO A 382 18.93 29.55 4.15
N SER A 383 18.83 30.34 3.07
CA SER A 383 17.66 30.32 2.19
C SER A 383 17.45 28.93 1.57
N PRO A 384 16.20 28.46 1.40
CA PRO A 384 15.92 27.22 0.71
C PRO A 384 16.34 27.29 -0.76
N SER A 385 16.68 26.14 -1.35
CA SER A 385 16.96 26.01 -2.78
C SER A 385 15.67 26.04 -3.59
N SER A 386 14.98 27.19 -3.59
CA SER A 386 13.66 27.40 -4.19
C SER A 386 13.69 28.31 -5.42
N GLU A 387 14.87 28.59 -6.00
CA GLU A 387 14.96 29.40 -7.22
C GLU A 387 14.27 28.66 -8.37
N SER A 388 13.18 29.26 -8.87
CA SER A 388 12.52 28.80 -10.08
C SER A 388 13.52 28.80 -11.25
N ALA A 389 13.37 27.85 -12.17
CA ALA A 389 14.17 27.83 -13.39
C ALA A 389 14.09 29.20 -14.09
N ARG A 390 15.23 29.73 -14.55
CA ARG A 390 15.29 30.99 -15.29
C ARG A 390 14.81 30.77 -16.72
N VAL A 391 13.51 30.50 -16.88
CA VAL A 391 12.88 30.14 -18.16
C VAL A 391 13.18 31.17 -19.24
N PHE A 392 13.16 32.46 -18.89
CA PHE A 392 13.47 33.54 -19.82
C PHE A 392 14.87 33.41 -20.44
N GLU A 393 15.88 33.00 -19.68
CA GLU A 393 17.25 32.81 -20.18
C GLU A 393 17.39 31.55 -21.06
N ALA A 394 16.54 30.55 -20.86
CA ALA A 394 16.59 29.28 -21.56
C ALA A 394 15.71 29.23 -22.82
N TRP A 395 14.59 29.97 -22.84
CA TRP A 395 13.58 29.91 -23.91
C TRP A 395 13.97 30.68 -25.17
N TYR A 396 14.84 31.68 -25.02
CA TYR A 396 15.32 32.53 -26.12
C TYR A 396 16.76 32.20 -26.55
N LYS A 397 17.32 31.07 -26.08
CA LYS A 397 18.50 30.44 -26.66
C LYS A 397 18.07 29.50 -27.78
#